data_AF-A0A3C2AGZ3-F1
#
_entry.id   AF-A0A3C2AGZ3-F1
#
_cell.length_a   1.000
_cell.length_b   1.000
_cell.length_c   1.000
_cell.angle_alpha   90.00
_cell.angle_beta   90.00
_cell.angle_gamma   90.00
#
_symmetry.space_group_name_H-M   'P 1'
#
loop_
_entity.id
_entity.type
_entity.pdbx_description
1 polymer ?
#
loop_
_entity_poly.entity_id
_entity_poly.type
_entity_poly.pdbx_seq_one_letter_code
_entity_poly.pdbx_strand_id
1 'polypeptide(L)' 'MWEEKDNRLIGTFEFIDFIHAFGFMTKIALAAEKMNHHPNWTNVYNRVEIRLTTHDA' A
#
# COMPACT_ATOMS: atom_id res chain seq x y z
N MET A 1 3.71 3.98 -10.58
CA MET A 1 2.54 4.72 -11.10
C MET A 1 1.30 4.01 -10.60
N TRP A 2 0.24 4.73 -10.24
CA TRP A 2 -1.03 4.11 -9.86
C TRP A 2 -1.82 3.76 -11.13
N GLU A 3 -2.44 2.58 -11.13
CA GLU A 3 -3.36 2.11 -12.17
C GLU A 3 -4.72 1.85 -11.54
N GLU A 4 -5.79 2.28 -12.21
CA GLU A 4 -7.15 1.96 -11.80
C GLU A 4 -7.62 0.71 -12.52
N LYS A 5 -8.03 -0.30 -11.77
CA LYS A 5 -8.55 -1.56 -12.30
C LYS A 5 -9.61 -2.14 -11.37
N ASP A 6 -10.73 -2.58 -11.94
CA ASP A 6 -11.84 -3.21 -11.19
C ASP A 6 -12.32 -2.37 -9.98
N ASN A 7 -12.43 -1.04 -10.17
CA ASN A 7 -12.75 -0.06 -9.13
C ASN A 7 -11.77 -0.03 -7.95
N ARG A 8 -10.49 -0.32 -8.22
CA ARG A 8 -9.41 -0.30 -7.23
C ARG A 8 -8.22 0.46 -7.79
N LEU A 9 -7.56 1.24 -6.93
CA LEU A 9 -6.26 1.82 -7.24
C LEU A 9 -5.17 0.83 -6.88
N ILE A 10 -4.33 0.47 -7.84
CA ILE A 10 -3.22 -0.48 -7.68
C ILE A 10 -1.90 0.26 -7.91
N GLY A 11 -0.96 0.13 -6.99
CA GLY A 11 0.35 0.75 -7.08
C GLY A 11 1.44 -0.20 -6.63
N THR A 12 2.51 -0.32 -7.41
CA THR A 12 3.72 -1.07 -7.02
C THR A 12 4.86 -0.11 -6.73
N PHE A 13 5.54 -0.33 -5.61
CA PHE A 13 6.67 0.47 -5.13
C PHE A 13 7.85 -0.46 -4.85
N GLU A 14 9.02 -0.13 -5.38
CA GLU A 14 10.26 -0.86 -5.17
C GLU A 14 11.25 0.02 -4.38
N PHE A 15 11.97 -0.61 -3.46
CA PHE A 15 12.91 0.02 -2.54
C PHE A 15 14.29 -0.60 -2.68
N ILE A 16 15.30 -0.04 -2.02
CA ILE A 16 16.66 -0.58 -2.06
C ILE A 16 16.77 -1.93 -1.32
N ASP A 17 16.01 -2.10 -0.23
CA ASP A 17 16.00 -3.32 0.58
C ASP A 17 14.67 -3.46 1.36
N PHE A 18 14.57 -4.54 2.14
CA PHE A 18 13.42 -4.82 2.99
C PHE A 18 13.20 -3.78 4.09
N ILE A 19 14.26 -3.21 4.69
CA ILE A 19 14.13 -2.25 5.80
C ILE A 19 13.47 -0.97 5.29
N HIS A 20 13.85 -0.49 4.09
CA HIS A 20 13.24 0.68 3.48
C HIS A 20 11.78 0.42 3.07
N ALA A 21 11.48 -0.76 2.52
CA ALA A 21 10.10 -1.16 2.22
C ALA A 21 9.23 -1.21 3.48
N PHE A 22 9.72 -1.83 4.55
CA PHE A 22 8.98 -1.94 5.81
C PHE A 22 8.83 -0.58 6.52
N GLY A 23 9.84 0.29 6.44
CA GLY A 23 9.76 1.66 6.93
C GLY A 23 8.71 2.49 6.19
N PHE A 24 8.58 2.31 4.87
CA PHE A 24 7.49 2.90 4.09
C PHE A 24 6.11 2.37 4.51
N MET A 25 5.97 1.06 4.69
CA MET A 25 4.73 0.43 5.16
C MET A 25 4.33 0.94 6.56
N THR A 26 5.29 1.11 7.47
CA THR A 26 5.03 1.63 8.83
C THR A 26 4.43 3.04 8.79
N LYS A 27 4.92 3.91 7.91
CA LYS A 27 4.35 5.26 7.73
C LYS A 27 2.91 5.20 7.20
N ILE A 28 2.62 4.29 6.27
CA ILE A 28 1.27 4.09 5.76
C ILE A 28 0.34 3.58 6.86
N ALA A 29 0.78 2.66 7.71
CA ALA A 29 -0.04 2.12 8.80
C ALA A 29 -0.53 3.23 9.75
N LEU A 30 0.35 4.18 10.11
CA LEU A 30 -0.02 5.34 10.94
C LEU A 30 -1.05 6.25 10.25
N ALA A 31 -0.90 6.48 8.94
CA ALA A 31 -1.83 7.31 8.17
C ALA A 31 -3.20 6.61 7.99
N ALA A 32 -3.18 5.33 7.61
CA ALA A 32 -4.36 4.50 7.41
C ALA A 32 -5.22 4.40 8.67
N GLU A 33 -4.59 4.21 9.83
CA GLU A 33 -5.29 4.15 11.11
C GLU A 33 -5.95 5.49 11.46
N LYS A 34 -5.22 6.61 11.31
CA LYS A 34 -5.79 7.95 11.52
C LYS A 34 -6.99 8.23 10.60
N MET A 35 -6.96 7.68 9.39
CA MET A 35 -8.03 7.83 8.40
C MET A 35 -9.17 6.81 8.59
N ASN A 36 -9.01 5.83 9.47
CA ASN A 36 -9.88 4.66 9.60
C ASN A 36 -10.16 4.00 8.23
N HIS A 37 -9.13 3.89 7.40
CA HIS A 37 -9.23 3.30 6.07
C HIS A 37 -7.94 2.58 5.71
N HIS A 38 -8.00 1.25 5.64
CA HIS A 38 -6.82 0.41 5.54
C HIS A 38 -6.56 -0.06 4.11
N PRO A 39 -5.30 -0.13 3.67
CA PRO A 39 -4.96 -0.69 2.37
C PRO A 39 -5.01 -2.22 2.40
N ASN A 40 -5.24 -2.83 1.23
CA ASN A 40 -4.80 -4.19 0.97
C ASN A 40 -3.40 -4.12 0.37
N TRP A 41 -2.43 -4.88 0.88
CA TRP A 41 -1.09 -4.90 0.30
C TRP A 41 -0.43 -6.27 0.33
N THR A 42 0.62 -6.44 -0.48
CA THR A 42 1.59 -7.53 -0.34
C THR A 42 2.99 -6.93 -0.32
N ASN A 43 3.88 -7.49 0.50
CA ASN A 43 5.28 -7.14 0.53
C ASN A 43 6.15 -8.39 0.32
N VAL A 44 7.03 -8.32 -0.68
CA VAL A 44 8.02 -9.36 -0.98
C VAL A 44 9.37 -8.68 -1.07
N TYR A 45 10.20 -8.88 -0.04
CA TYR A 45 11.50 -8.22 0.11
C TYR A 45 11.40 -6.70 -0.06
N ASN A 46 11.96 -6.14 -1.13
CA ASN A 46 12.01 -4.71 -1.40
C ASN A 46 10.83 -4.20 -2.24
N ARG A 47 9.86 -5.05 -2.60
CA ARG A 47 8.68 -4.67 -3.41
C ARG A 47 7.42 -4.66 -2.54
N VAL A 48 6.64 -3.59 -2.64
CA VAL A 48 5.33 -3.41 -1.99
C VAL A 48 4.29 -3.13 -3.05
N GLU A 49 3.28 -3.99 -3.15
CA GLU A 49 2.10 -3.77 -3.98
C GLU A 49 0.93 -3.37 -3.09
N ILE A 50 0.30 -2.23 -3.38
CA ILE A 50 -0.82 -1.66 -2.64
C ILE A 50 -2.05 -1.64 -3.52
N ARG A 51 -3.19 -2.00 -2.94
CA ARG A 51 -4.52 -1.98 -3.53
C ARG A 51 -5.44 -1.20 -2.59
N LEU A 52 -6.05 -0.12 -3.10
CA LEU A 52 -7.01 0.70 -2.37
C LEU A 52 -8.40 0.52 -2.96
N THR A 53 -9.37 0.28 -2.10
CA THR A 53 -10.80 0.17 -2.41
C THR A 53 -11.56 0.67 -1.19
N THR A 54 -12.71 1.27 -1.38
CA THR A 54 -13.64 1.56 -0.26
C THR A 54 -14.66 0.43 -0.22
N HIS A 55 -14.79 -0.24 0.93
CA HIS A 55 -15.62 -1.44 1.06
C HIS A 55 -17.13 -1.15 1.03
N ASP A 56 -17.54 0.04 1.46
CA ASP A 56 -18.94 0.45 1.59
C ASP A 56 -19.43 1.36 0.45
N ALA A 57 -18.71 1.39 -0.68
CA ALA A 57 -19.04 2.23 -1.84
C ALA A 57 -19.90 1.50 -2.88
#